data_AF-A0A433KWH2-F1
#
_entry.id   AF-A0A433KWH2-F1
#
_cell.length_a   1.000
_cell.length_b   1.000
_cell.length_c   1.000
_cell.angle_alpha   90.00
_cell.angle_beta   90.00
_cell.angle_gamma   90.00
#
_symmetry.space_group_name_H-M   'P 1'
#
loop_
_entity.id
_entity.type
_entity.pdbx_description
1 polymer ?
#
loop_
_entity_poly.entity_id
_entity_poly.type
_entity_poly.pdbx_seq_one_letter_code
_entity_poly.pdbx_strand_id
1 'polypeptide(L)' 'MRFISDAIEMALIRLTKQLLDHNAHSATSLVCAKGEFYRAEVRLERIDPTDIAYHLPNETVHAQ' A
#
# COMPACT_ATOMS: atom_id res chain seq x y z
N MET A 1 -10.28 7.53 16.28
CA MET A 1 -8.87 7.28 15.93
C MET A 1 -8.73 5.84 15.48
N ARG A 2 -8.29 5.59 14.24
CA ARG A 2 -7.95 4.23 13.78
C ARG A 2 -6.57 3.88 14.35
N PHE A 3 -6.53 3.04 15.39
CA PHE A 3 -5.29 2.38 15.83
C PHE A 3 -4.92 1.33 14.78
N ILE A 4 -4.18 1.75 13.75
CA ILE A 4 -3.38 0.80 12.99
C ILE A 4 -2.31 0.33 13.98
N SER A 5 -2.20 -0.98 14.17
CA SER A 5 -1.13 -1.53 15.00
C SER A 5 0.22 -1.18 14.36
N ASP A 6 1.17 -0.68 15.15
CA ASP A 6 2.54 -0.37 14.68
C ASP A 6 3.18 -1.53 13.89
N ALA A 7 2.81 -2.77 14.21
CA ALA A 7 3.24 -3.96 13.49
C ALA A 7 2.73 -4.00 12.03
N ILE A 8 1.48 -3.57 11.80
CA ILE A 8 0.87 -3.48 10.47
C ILE A 8 1.52 -2.34 9.69
N GLU A 9 1.70 -1.17 10.31
CA GLU A 9 2.35 -0.02 9.68
C GLU A 9 3.78 -0.36 9.23
N MET A 10 4.58 -0.94 10.14
CA MET A 10 5.94 -1.38 9.83
C MET A 10 6.00 -2.46 8.76
N ALA A 11 5.02 -3.38 8.72
CA ALA A 11 4.94 -4.40 7.69
C ALA A 11 4.68 -3.78 6.32
N LEU A 12 3.76 -2.81 6.21
CA LEU A 12 3.48 -2.11 4.96
C LEU A 12 4.70 -1.33 4.46
N ILE A 13 5.41 -0.63 5.34
CA ILE A 13 6.65 0.08 4.99
C ILE A 13 7.70 -0.89 4.41
N ARG A 14 7.87 -2.06 5.04
CA ARG A 14 8.81 -3.09 4.57
C ARG A 14 8.40 -3.67 3.22
N LEU A 15 7.11 -3.92 3.03
CA LEU A 15 6.57 -4.42 1.75
C LEU A 15 6.82 -3.44 0.61
N THR A 16 6.61 -2.14 0.85
CA THR A 16 6.90 -1.10 -0.15
C THR A 16 8.39 -1.04 -0.48
N LYS A 17 9.28 -1.14 0.52
CA LYS A 17 10.73 -1.21 0.26
C LYS A 17 11.10 -2.42 -0.59
N GLN A 18 10.56 -3.60 -0.29
CA GLN A 18 10.80 -4.82 -1.07
C GLN A 18 10.33 -4.69 -2.53
N LEU A 19 9.17 -4.07 -2.77
CA LEU A 19 8.68 -3.78 -4.12
C LEU A 19 9.67 -2.94 -4.92
N LEU A 20 10.16 -1.84 -4.31
CA LEU A 20 11.07 -0.90 -4.94
C LEU A 20 12.46 -1.51 -5.17
N ASP A 21 13.04 -2.14 -4.14
CA ASP A 21 14.38 -2.71 -4.19
C ASP A 21 14.47 -3.86 -5.21
N HIS A 22 13.39 -4.62 -5.38
CA HIS A 22 13.38 -5.79 -6.26
C HIS A 22 12.73 -5.51 -7.62
N ASN A 23 12.34 -4.26 -7.90
CA ASN A 23 11.59 -3.88 -9.10
C ASN A 23 10.40 -4.84 -9.39
N ALA A 24 9.72 -5.24 -8.32
CA ALA A 24 8.64 -6.21 -8.35
C ALA A 24 7.28 -5.51 -8.43
N HIS A 25 6.27 -6.22 -8.93
CA HIS A 25 4.89 -5.74 -8.98
C HIS A 25 4.05 -6.22 -7.79
N SER A 26 4.59 -7.11 -6.96
CA SER A 26 3.93 -7.60 -5.74
C SER A 26 4.96 -7.94 -4.68
N ALA A 27 4.65 -7.67 -3.41
CA ALA A 27 5.37 -8.19 -2.26
C ALA A 27 4.39 -8.69 -1.20
N THR A 28 4.75 -9.74 -0.48
CA THR A 28 3.93 -10.37 0.57
C THR A 28 4.73 -10.61 1.83
N SER A 29 4.12 -10.43 2.99
CA SER A 29 4.75 -10.62 4.29
C SER A 29 3.74 -11.13 5.33
N LEU A 30 4.23 -11.85 6.34
CA LEU A 30 3.43 -12.31 7.47
C LEU A 30 3.49 -11.26 8.59
N VAL A 31 2.33 -10.86 9.09
CA VAL A 31 2.18 -9.87 10.16
C VAL A 31 1.47 -10.51 11.34
N CYS A 32 2.06 -10.40 12.53
CA CYS A 32 1.38 -10.76 13.77
C CYS A 32 0.80 -9.50 14.40
N ALA A 33 -0.52 -9.47 14.62
CA ALA A 33 -1.19 -8.36 15.28
C ALA A 33 -2.36 -8.88 16.13
N LYS A 34 -2.51 -8.36 17.35
CA LYS A 34 -3.60 -8.73 18.29
C LYS A 34 -3.71 -10.24 18.57
N GLY A 35 -2.58 -10.97 18.54
CA GLY A 35 -2.55 -12.41 18.78
C GLY A 35 -2.91 -13.27 17.57
N GLU A 36 -3.17 -12.66 16.41
CA GLU A 36 -3.46 -13.36 15.15
C GLU A 36 -2.37 -13.12 14.11
N PHE A 37 -2.30 -14.00 13.12
CA PHE A 37 -1.39 -13.91 11.99
C PHE A 37 -2.15 -13.55 10.71
N TYR A 38 -1.67 -12.53 10.02
CA TYR A 38 -2.23 -12.03 8.77
C TYR A 38 -1.19 -12.09 7.66
N ARG A 39 -1.62 -12.37 6.44
CA ARG A 39 -0.80 -12.11 5.24
C ARG A 39 -1.07 -10.69 4.77
N ALA A 40 -0.05 -9.84 4.80
CA ALA A 40 -0.08 -8.53 4.19
C ALA A 40 0.48 -8.61 2.77
N GLU A 41 -0.14 -7.88 1.85
CA GLU A 41 0.22 -7.84 0.44
C GLU A 41 0.16 -6.40 -0.05
N VAL A 42 1.17 -6.00 -0.84
CA VAL A 42 1.15 -4.76 -1.62
C VAL A 42 1.40 -5.14 -3.08
N ARG A 43 0.58 -4.58 -3.97
CA ARG A 43 0.63 -4.81 -5.42
C ARG A 43 0.61 -3.50 -6.18
N LEU A 44 1.36 -3.46 -7.27
CA LEU A 44 1.26 -2.46 -8.31
C LEU A 44 0.40 -3.04 -9.43
N GLU A 45 -0.76 -2.44 -9.64
CA GLU A 45 -1.64 -2.83 -10.74
C GLU A 45 -1.39 -1.92 -11.93
N ARG A 46 -1.27 -2.55 -13.11
CA ARG A 46 -1.11 -1.80 -14.34
C ARG A 46 -2.44 -1.12 -14.67
N ILE A 47 -2.37 0.20 -14.84
CA ILE A 47 -3.50 1.02 -15.27
C ILE A 47 -3.30 1.34 -16.75
N ASP A 48 -4.36 1.23 -17.55
CA ASP A 48 -4.32 1.71 -18.94
C ASP A 48 -4.21 3.23 -18.94
N PRO A 49 -3.33 3.84 -19.76
CA PRO A 49 -3.28 5.29 -19.91
C PRO A 49 -4.63 5.97 -20.14
N THR A 50 -5.59 5.31 -20.81
CA THR A 50 -6.94 5.86 -21.02
C THR A 50 -7.76 5.96 -19.73
N ASP A 51 -7.41 5.20 -18.72
CA ASP A 51 -8.16 5.08 -17.46
C ASP A 51 -7.54 5.91 -16.33
N ILE A 52 -6.38 6.56 -16.54
CA ILE A 52 -5.67 7.34 -15.51
C ILE A 52 -6.58 8.34 -14.79
N ALA A 53 -7.51 8.98 -15.52
CA ALA A 53 -8.45 9.95 -14.96
C ALA A 53 -9.31 9.38 -13.80
N TYR A 54 -9.57 8.07 -13.78
CA TYR A 54 -10.34 7.41 -12.73
C TYR A 54 -9.50 7.08 -11.48
N HIS A 55 -8.17 7.18 -11.58
CA HIS A 55 -7.23 6.79 -10.53
C HIS A 55 -6.45 7.96 -9.93
N LEU A 56 -6.58 9.17 -10.49
CA LEU A 56 -6.02 10.37 -9.90
C LEU A 56 -6.79 10.71 -8.60
N PRO A 57 -6.09 11.04 -7.51
CA PRO A 57 -6.75 11.52 -6.32
C PRO A 57 -7.54 12.80 -6.66
N ASN A 58 -8.78 12.91 -6.17
CA ASN A 58 -9.53 14.16 -6.21
C ASN A 58 -8.81 15.18 -5.33
N GLU A 59 -7.81 15.87 -5.88
CA GLU A 59 -7.29 17.07 -5.26
C GLU A 59 -8.40 18.12 -5.34
N THR A 60 -9.10 18.34 -4.23
CA THR A 60 -9.84 19.57 -3.97
C THR A 60 -8.83 20.72 -4.08
N VAL A 61 -8.69 21.27 -5.27
CA VAL A 61 -8.12 22.59 -5.51
C VAL A 61 -9.07 23.58 -4.88
N HIS A 62 -8.88 23.88 -3.60
CA HIS A 62 -9.32 25.16 -3.06
C HIS A 62 -8.38 26.20 -3.66
N ALA A 63 -8.83 26.81 -4.76
CA ALA A 63 -8.28 28.08 -5.23
C ALA A 63 -8.34 29.08 -4.05
N GLN A 64 -7.17 29.57 -3.66
CA GLN A 64 -7.01 30.82 -2.91
C GLN A 64 -6.62 31.91 -3.89
#